data_AF-A0A7W1N1I8-F1
#
_entry.id   AF-A0A7W1N1I8-F1
#
_cell.length_a   1.000
_cell.length_b   1.000
_cell.length_c   1.000
_cell.angle_alpha   90.00
_cell.angle_beta   90.00
_cell.angle_gamma   90.00
#
_symmetry.space_group_name_H-M   'P 1'
#
loop_
_entity.id
_entity.type
_entity.pdbx_description
1 polymer ?
#
loop_
_entity_poly.entity_id
_entity_poly.type
_entity_poly.pdbx_seq_one_letter_code
_entity_poly.pdbx_strand_id
1 'polypeptide(L)'
;MDLVQWLLLLHVTGAFLLVSGSVAAGVLNGLALRAERPSDTALLLRLIRGTVPIIGVGSVLTIVIGLWLVHERGYAYLSFWIVAAIVLWLILNALGGIGGKHQERARLLAEQLAASGDTRTDELRALLTDARGNAMSWLAGLATLLLLIDMIWKPGA
;
A
#
# COMPACT_ATOMS: atom_id res chain seq x y z
N MET A 1 -26.46 11.20 -14.16
CA MET A 1 -25.29 10.35 -14.42
C MET A 1 -25.79 8.96 -14.75
N ASP A 2 -25.26 8.35 -15.82
CA ASP A 2 -25.56 6.96 -16.15
C ASP A 2 -24.78 5.98 -15.25
N LEU A 3 -25.10 4.69 -15.32
CA LEU A 3 -24.47 3.65 -14.50
C LEU A 3 -22.95 3.61 -14.69
N VAL A 4 -22.49 3.67 -15.95
CA VAL A 4 -21.07 3.60 -16.29
C VAL A 4 -20.29 4.76 -15.70
N GLN A 5 -20.85 5.97 -15.70
CA GLN A 5 -20.25 7.15 -15.08
C GLN A 5 -20.14 6.99 -13.56
N TRP A 6 -21.15 6.42 -12.90
CA TRP A 6 -21.09 6.13 -11.47
C TRP A 6 -20.03 5.08 -11.13
N LEU A 7 -19.96 4.00 -11.91
CA LEU A 7 -18.93 2.97 -11.74
C LEU A 7 -17.53 3.55 -11.96
N LEU A 8 -17.35 4.39 -12.98
CA LEU A 8 -16.07 5.06 -13.23
C LEU A 8 -15.66 5.96 -12.05
N LEU A 9 -16.59 6.78 -11.53
CA LEU A 9 -16.34 7.64 -10.38
C LEU A 9 -15.89 6.82 -9.16
N LEU A 10 -16.61 5.74 -8.85
CA LEU A 10 -16.29 4.87 -7.71
C LEU A 10 -14.94 4.15 -7.90
N HIS A 11 -14.68 3.62 -9.09
CA HIS A 11 -13.40 2.96 -9.40
C HIS A 11 -12.22 3.92 -9.25
N VAL A 12 -12.33 5.14 -9.81
CA VAL A 12 -11.30 6.17 -9.72
C VAL A 12 -11.10 6.60 -8.26
N THR A 13 -12.19 6.79 -7.52
CA THR A 13 -12.13 7.07 -6.07
C THR A 13 -11.36 5.97 -5.34
N GLY A 14 -11.64 4.70 -5.64
CA GLY A 14 -10.93 3.55 -5.07
C GLY A 14 -9.44 3.58 -5.38
N ALA A 15 -9.10 3.87 -6.65
CA ALA A 15 -7.72 3.98 -7.07
C ALA A 15 -6.99 5.10 -6.33
N PHE A 16 -7.62 6.28 -6.15
CA PHE A 16 -7.04 7.37 -5.37
C PHE A 16 -6.85 7.01 -3.89
N LEU A 17 -7.81 6.33 -3.26
CA LEU A 17 -7.67 5.87 -1.87
C LEU A 17 -6.52 4.86 -1.73
N LEU A 18 -6.43 3.89 -2.65
CA LEU A 18 -5.37 2.90 -2.68
C LEU A 18 -3.99 3.55 -2.82
N VAL A 19 -3.83 4.44 -3.80
CA VAL A 19 -2.56 5.11 -4.10
C VAL A 19 -2.17 6.07 -2.99
N SER A 20 -3.08 6.95 -2.56
CA SER A 20 -2.78 7.94 -1.51
C SER A 20 -2.46 7.27 -0.17
N GLY A 21 -3.21 6.24 0.22
CA GLY A 21 -2.94 5.46 1.43
C GLY A 21 -1.57 4.77 1.36
N SER A 22 -1.22 4.19 0.20
CA SER A 22 0.07 3.52 -0.02
C SER A 22 1.25 4.49 0.01
N VAL A 23 1.10 5.67 -0.63
CA VAL A 23 2.11 6.73 -0.62
C VAL A 23 2.29 7.27 0.80
N ALA A 24 1.19 7.54 1.52
CA ALA A 24 1.24 7.99 2.91
C ALA A 24 1.96 6.98 3.81
N ALA A 25 1.63 5.68 3.68
CA ALA A 25 2.31 4.61 4.39
C ALA A 25 3.82 4.57 4.08
N GLY A 26 4.19 4.68 2.81
CA GLY A 26 5.57 4.68 2.35
C GLY A 26 6.37 5.88 2.89
N VAL A 27 5.79 7.08 2.85
CA VAL A 27 6.41 8.30 3.39
C VAL A 27 6.61 8.19 4.90
N LEU A 28 5.56 7.79 5.64
CA LEU A 28 5.64 7.61 7.10
C LEU A 28 6.68 6.55 7.48
N ASN A 29 6.76 5.45 6.72
CA ASN A 29 7.81 4.45 6.91
C ASN A 29 9.20 5.04 6.67
N GLY A 30 9.38 5.79 5.58
CA GLY A 30 10.65 6.46 5.27
C GLY A 30 11.07 7.46 6.34
N LEU A 31 10.11 8.15 6.98
CA LEU A 31 10.37 9.02 8.12
C LEU A 31 10.74 8.21 9.38
N ALA A 32 10.05 7.09 9.64
CA ALA A 32 10.33 6.22 10.79
C ALA A 32 11.75 5.63 10.73
N LEU A 33 12.24 5.30 9.52
CA LEU A 33 13.62 4.84 9.31
C LEU A 33 14.67 5.90 9.69
N ARG A 34 14.33 7.18 9.50
CA ARG A 34 15.21 8.33 9.77
C ARG A 34 15.05 8.90 11.17
N ALA A 35 14.02 8.49 11.91
CA ALA A 35 13.80 8.96 13.27
C ALA A 35 14.95 8.53 14.19
N GLU A 36 15.42 9.44 15.03
CA GLU A 36 16.52 9.18 15.96
C GLU A 36 16.02 8.54 17.26
N ARG A 37 14.83 8.97 17.72
CA ARG A 37 14.20 8.51 18.95
C ARG A 37 13.23 7.35 18.71
N PRO A 38 13.22 6.33 19.59
CA PRO A 38 12.19 5.28 19.59
C PRO A 38 10.76 5.81 19.67
N SER A 39 10.50 6.86 20.47
CA SER A 39 9.19 7.49 20.61
C SER A 39 8.65 8.06 19.28
N ASP A 40 9.49 8.74 18.52
CA ASP A 40 9.15 9.26 17.18
C ASP A 40 8.86 8.11 16.20
N THR A 41 9.68 7.06 16.25
CA THR A 41 9.49 5.84 15.44
C THR A 41 8.14 5.19 15.75
N ALA A 42 7.81 5.02 17.04
CA ALA A 42 6.56 4.44 17.49
C ALA A 42 5.36 5.28 17.02
N LEU A 43 5.43 6.61 17.13
CA LEU A 43 4.39 7.52 16.66
C LEU A 43 4.16 7.37 15.16
N LEU A 44 5.23 7.40 14.35
CA LEU A 44 5.14 7.31 12.89
C LEU A 44 4.57 5.96 12.45
N LEU A 45 5.03 4.85 13.04
CA LEU A 45 4.50 3.51 12.74
C LEU A 45 3.03 3.36 13.21
N ARG A 46 2.63 4.04 14.28
CA ARG A 46 1.22 4.09 14.71
C ARG A 46 0.34 4.86 13.72
N LEU A 47 0.85 5.92 13.11
CA LEU A 47 0.14 6.64 12.05
C LEU A 47 -0.06 5.78 10.80
N ILE A 48 0.90 4.89 10.47
CA ILE A 48 0.74 3.97 9.33
C ILE A 48 -0.46 3.03 9.52
N ARG A 49 -0.80 2.62 10.74
CA ARG A 49 -2.02 1.83 10.99
C ARG A 49 -3.30 2.55 10.54
N GLY A 50 -3.30 3.88 10.56
CA GLY A 50 -4.41 4.69 10.06
C GLY A 50 -4.56 4.63 8.53
N THR A 51 -3.50 4.34 7.78
CA THR A 51 -3.55 4.23 6.32
C THR A 51 -4.05 2.87 5.84
N VAL A 52 -3.88 1.81 6.64
CA VAL A 52 -4.32 0.44 6.32
C VAL A 52 -5.80 0.34 5.93
N PRO A 53 -6.78 0.88 6.69
CA PRO A 53 -8.19 0.82 6.29
C PRO A 53 -8.45 1.58 4.99
N ILE A 54 -7.76 2.70 4.76
CA ILE A 54 -7.87 3.50 3.53
C ILE A 54 -7.40 2.68 2.32
N ILE A 55 -6.24 2.03 2.45
CA ILE A 55 -5.68 1.12 1.44
C ILE A 55 -6.64 -0.05 1.19
N GLY A 56 -7.17 -0.67 2.26
CA GLY A 56 -8.08 -1.81 2.15
C GLY A 56 -9.38 -1.47 1.41
N VAL A 57 -10.02 -0.36 1.78
CA VAL A 57 -11.22 0.13 1.10
C VAL A 57 -10.92 0.50 -0.35
N GLY A 58 -9.83 1.23 -0.60
CA GLY A 58 -9.39 1.56 -1.95
C GLY A 58 -9.15 0.32 -2.81
N SER A 59 -8.42 -0.66 -2.28
CA SER A 59 -8.09 -1.93 -2.92
C SER A 59 -9.35 -2.69 -3.35
N VAL A 60 -10.34 -2.83 -2.46
CA VAL A 60 -11.61 -3.51 -2.75
C VAL A 60 -12.44 -2.72 -3.77
N LEU A 61 -12.56 -1.41 -3.59
CA LEU A 61 -13.33 -0.55 -4.50
C LEU A 61 -12.73 -0.57 -5.92
N THR A 62 -11.40 -0.50 -6.03
CA THR A 62 -10.71 -0.57 -7.33
C THR A 62 -10.98 -1.90 -8.03
N ILE A 63 -10.79 -3.05 -7.36
CA ILE A 63 -10.91 -4.35 -8.03
C ILE A 63 -12.37 -4.70 -8.35
N VAL A 64 -13.30 -4.54 -7.41
CA VAL A 64 -14.71 -4.93 -7.60
C VAL A 64 -15.36 -4.05 -8.66
N ILE A 65 -15.22 -2.73 -8.55
CA ILE A 65 -15.84 -1.80 -9.50
C ILE A 65 -15.09 -1.83 -10.85
N GLY A 66 -13.79 -2.09 -10.85
CA GLY A 66 -13.00 -2.25 -12.07
C GLY A 66 -13.47 -3.44 -12.91
N LEU A 67 -13.68 -4.59 -12.27
CA LEU A 67 -14.21 -5.78 -12.95
C LEU A 67 -15.66 -5.60 -13.41
N TRP A 68 -16.46 -4.80 -12.68
CA TRP A 68 -17.79 -4.44 -13.14
C TRP A 68 -17.72 -3.52 -14.38
N LEU A 69 -16.82 -2.53 -14.41
CA LEU A 69 -16.60 -1.71 -15.61
C LEU A 69 -16.18 -2.55 -16.82
N VAL A 70 -15.35 -3.58 -16.63
CA VAL A 70 -14.98 -4.52 -17.69
C VAL A 70 -16.22 -5.20 -18.27
N HIS A 71 -17.16 -5.63 -17.42
CA HIS A 71 -18.44 -6.20 -17.83
C HIS A 71 -19.28 -5.24 -18.68
N GLU A 72 -19.55 -4.04 -18.14
CA GLU A 72 -20.41 -3.04 -18.79
C GLU A 72 -19.83 -2.50 -20.10
N ARG A 73 -18.50 -2.52 -20.24
CA ARG A 73 -17.80 -2.09 -21.47
C ARG A 73 -17.59 -3.22 -22.47
N GLY A 74 -17.94 -4.46 -22.13
CA GLY A 74 -17.81 -5.61 -23.03
C GLY A 74 -16.36 -6.04 -23.29
N TYR A 75 -15.41 -5.68 -22.43
CA TYR A 75 -14.04 -6.16 -22.57
C TYR A 75 -13.94 -7.64 -22.19
N ALA A 76 -13.10 -8.40 -22.88
CA ALA A 76 -12.81 -9.77 -22.50
C ALA A 76 -12.00 -9.80 -21.20
N TYR A 77 -12.46 -10.51 -20.16
CA TYR A 77 -11.76 -10.60 -18.86
C TYR A 77 -10.32 -11.14 -18.94
N LEU A 78 -10.00 -11.89 -19.99
CA LEU A 78 -8.66 -12.44 -20.23
C LEU A 78 -7.77 -11.52 -21.08
N SER A 79 -8.21 -10.28 -21.36
CA SER A 79 -7.35 -9.28 -21.99
C SER A 79 -6.08 -9.11 -21.15
N PHE A 80 -4.93 -9.01 -21.82
CA PHE A 80 -3.62 -9.01 -21.16
C PHE A 80 -3.55 -7.99 -20.01
N TRP A 81 -3.99 -6.75 -20.24
CA TRP A 81 -3.98 -5.68 -19.23
C TRP A 81 -4.87 -6.00 -18.02
N ILE A 82 -6.02 -6.65 -18.20
CA ILE A 82 -6.90 -7.04 -17.07
C ILE A 82 -6.22 -8.11 -16.21
N VAL A 83 -5.61 -9.11 -16.85
CA VAL A 83 -4.88 -10.17 -16.13
C VAL A 83 -3.67 -9.59 -15.42
N ALA A 84 -2.90 -8.73 -16.09
CA ALA A 84 -1.74 -8.04 -15.52
C ALA A 84 -2.15 -7.20 -14.29
N ALA A 85 -3.24 -6.45 -14.38
CA ALA A 85 -3.80 -5.70 -13.27
C ALA A 85 -4.19 -6.56 -12.07
N ILE A 86 -4.87 -7.69 -12.29
CA ILE A 86 -5.25 -8.62 -11.21
C ILE A 86 -3.99 -9.17 -10.52
N VAL A 87 -2.98 -9.55 -11.30
CA VAL A 87 -1.70 -10.06 -10.77
C VAL A 87 -0.98 -8.98 -9.97
N LEU A 88 -0.85 -7.76 -10.50
CA LEU A 88 -0.25 -6.63 -9.81
C LEU A 88 -1.00 -6.28 -8.52
N TRP A 89 -2.33 -6.33 -8.54
CA TRP A 89 -3.18 -6.14 -7.37
C TRP A 89 -2.94 -7.22 -6.31
N LEU A 90 -2.83 -8.50 -6.70
CA LEU A 90 -2.49 -9.58 -5.77
C LEU A 90 -1.11 -9.39 -5.14
N ILE A 91 -0.11 -9.02 -5.95
CA ILE A 91 1.25 -8.72 -5.49
C ILE A 91 1.21 -7.57 -4.48
N LEU A 92 0.49 -6.48 -4.76
CA LEU A 92 0.36 -5.34 -3.85
C LEU A 92 -0.21 -5.74 -2.49
N ASN A 93 -1.30 -6.51 -2.48
CA ASN A 93 -1.92 -6.97 -1.23
C ASN A 93 -0.99 -7.92 -0.45
N ALA A 94 -0.26 -8.79 -1.15
CA ALA A 94 0.73 -9.67 -0.51
C ALA A 94 1.90 -8.89 0.11
N LEU A 95 2.48 -7.94 -0.64
CA LEU A 95 3.56 -7.06 -0.17
C LEU A 95 3.10 -6.21 1.03
N GLY A 96 1.88 -5.66 0.98
CA GLY A 96 1.28 -4.92 2.07
C GLY A 96 1.10 -5.77 3.34
N GLY A 97 0.62 -7.00 3.20
CA GLY A 97 0.46 -7.94 4.32
C GLY A 97 1.79 -8.34 4.97
N ILE A 98 2.84 -8.53 4.17
CA ILE A 98 4.18 -8.86 4.70
C ILE A 98 4.82 -7.63 5.36
N GLY A 99 4.76 -6.48 4.69
CA GLY A 99 5.29 -5.21 5.22
C GLY A 99 4.61 -4.80 6.53
N GLY A 100 3.28 -4.94 6.61
CA GLY A 100 2.52 -4.62 7.82
C GLY A 100 2.93 -5.45 9.04
N LYS A 101 3.20 -6.75 8.86
CA LYS A 101 3.70 -7.62 9.94
C LYS A 101 5.08 -7.20 10.42
N HIS A 102 5.96 -6.78 9.51
CA HIS A 102 7.29 -6.29 9.86
C HIS A 102 7.20 -4.96 10.63
N GLN A 103 6.37 -4.03 10.17
CA GLN A 103 6.16 -2.74 10.83
C GLN A 103 5.53 -2.89 12.22
N GLU A 104 4.62 -3.83 12.42
CA GLU A 104 4.03 -4.07 13.75
C GLU A 104 5.09 -4.55 14.75
N ARG A 105 6.03 -5.41 14.35
CA ARG A 105 7.15 -5.83 15.21
C ARG A 105 8.05 -4.65 15.57
N ALA A 106 8.38 -3.82 14.58
CA ALA A 106 9.21 -2.62 14.80
C ALA A 106 8.52 -1.62 15.73
N ARG A 107 7.20 -1.45 15.61
CA ARG A 107 6.39 -0.58 16.47
C ARG A 107 6.42 -1.07 17.91
N LEU A 108 6.15 -2.35 18.15
CA LEU A 108 6.11 -2.91 19.51
C LEU A 108 7.47 -2.75 20.22
N LEU A 109 8.59 -2.98 19.51
CA LEU A 109 9.92 -2.76 20.06
C LEU A 109 10.18 -1.27 20.33
N ALA A 110 9.80 -0.39 19.40
CA ALA A 110 9.94 1.05 19.59
C ALA A 110 9.12 1.58 20.79
N GLU A 111 7.90 1.07 20.99
CA GLU A 111 7.05 1.41 22.14
C GLU A 111 7.67 0.95 23.47
N GLN A 112 8.25 -0.24 23.52
CA GLN A 112 8.96 -0.75 24.70
C GLN A 112 10.21 0.09 25.03
N LEU A 113 10.96 0.50 24.02
CA LEU A 113 12.15 1.35 24.20
C LEU A 113 11.78 2.78 24.60
N ALA A 114 10.71 3.33 24.04
CA ALA A 114 10.17 4.62 24.47
C ALA A 114 9.77 4.60 25.95
N ALA A 115 9.20 3.50 26.44
CA ALA A 115 8.83 3.34 27.85
C ALA A 115 10.02 3.13 28.80
N SER A 116 11.15 2.61 28.31
CA SER A 116 12.32 2.23 29.13
C SER A 116 13.47 3.25 29.13
N GLY A 117 13.26 4.44 28.55
CA GLY A 117 14.23 5.54 28.57
C GLY A 117 14.49 6.19 27.22
N ASP A 118 13.71 5.86 26.19
CA ASP A 118 13.72 6.46 24.84
C ASP A 118 15.11 6.47 24.18
N THR A 119 15.94 5.49 24.53
CA THR A 119 17.28 5.33 23.97
C THR A 119 17.25 4.25 22.90
N ARG A 120 17.77 4.58 21.71
CA ARG A 120 17.80 3.65 20.58
C ARG A 120 18.78 2.51 20.84
N THR A 121 18.34 1.27 20.61
CA THR A 121 19.19 0.07 20.67
C THR A 121 19.62 -0.39 19.28
N ASP A 122 20.69 -1.17 19.22
CA ASP A 122 21.16 -1.78 17.97
C ASP A 122 20.15 -2.77 17.38
N GLU A 123 19.32 -3.40 18.22
CA GLU A 123 18.22 -4.26 17.79
C GLU A 123 17.15 -3.47 17.01
N LEU A 124 16.72 -2.32 17.52
CA LEU A 124 15.78 -1.45 16.81
C LEU A 124 16.40 -0.91 15.52
N ARG A 125 17.68 -0.55 15.55
CA ARG A 125 18.40 -0.14 14.33
C ARG A 125 18.42 -1.27 13.30
N ALA A 126 18.83 -2.47 13.68
CA ALA A 126 18.90 -3.63 12.80
C ALA A 126 17.54 -3.98 12.18
N LEU A 127 16.47 -3.92 12.97
CA LEU A 127 15.11 -4.18 12.51
C LEU A 127 14.62 -3.14 11.50
N LEU A 128 14.90 -1.86 11.73
CA LEU A 128 14.55 -0.77 10.81
C LEU A 128 15.41 -0.79 9.53
N THR A 129 16.69 -1.13 9.65
CA THR A 129 17.60 -1.20 8.49
C THR A 129 17.53 -2.53 7.74
N ASP A 130 16.62 -3.43 8.12
CA ASP A 130 16.48 -4.72 7.43
C ASP A 130 16.17 -4.48 5.95
N ALA A 131 17.13 -4.87 5.10
CA ALA A 131 17.07 -4.66 3.66
C ALA A 131 15.80 -5.30 3.06
N ARG A 132 15.30 -6.38 3.67
CA ARG A 132 14.07 -7.05 3.23
C ARG A 132 12.82 -6.20 3.49
N GLY A 133 12.74 -5.54 4.65
CA GLY A 133 11.63 -4.64 4.98
C GLY A 133 11.58 -3.44 4.03
N ASN A 134 12.74 -2.82 3.79
CA ASN A 134 12.85 -1.67 2.88
C ASN A 134 12.60 -2.04 1.42
N ALA A 135 13.12 -3.19 0.96
CA ALA A 135 12.82 -3.70 -0.38
C ALA A 135 11.31 -3.90 -0.57
N MET A 136 10.58 -4.38 0.45
CA MET A 136 9.14 -4.60 0.36
C MET A 136 8.35 -3.30 0.14
N SER A 137 8.70 -2.22 0.84
CA SER A 137 8.08 -0.91 0.63
C SER A 137 8.35 -0.35 -0.77
N TRP A 138 9.58 -0.50 -1.27
CA TRP A 138 9.94 -0.08 -2.62
C TRP A 138 9.21 -0.90 -3.69
N LEU A 139 9.14 -2.22 -3.52
CA LEU A 139 8.40 -3.11 -4.42
C LEU A 139 6.91 -2.79 -4.42
N ALA A 140 6.31 -2.48 -3.27
CA ALA A 140 4.91 -2.07 -3.19
C ALA A 140 4.66 -0.74 -3.91
N GLY A 141 5.56 0.24 -3.76
CA GLY A 141 5.51 1.50 -4.50
C GLY A 141 5.62 1.28 -6.02
N LEU A 142 6.57 0.46 -6.45
CA LEU A 142 6.75 0.11 -7.86
C LEU A 142 5.53 -0.62 -8.43
N ALA A 143 5.00 -1.61 -7.73
CA ALA A 143 3.80 -2.34 -8.16
C ALA A 143 2.58 -1.43 -8.24
N THR A 144 2.45 -0.44 -7.34
CA THR A 144 1.37 0.57 -7.38
C THR A 144 1.48 1.42 -8.63
N LEU A 145 2.70 1.87 -8.96
CA LEU A 145 2.96 2.66 -10.15
C LEU A 145 2.68 1.86 -11.44
N LEU A 146 3.15 0.62 -11.50
CA LEU A 146 2.91 -0.27 -12.64
C LEU A 146 1.42 -0.54 -12.84
N LEU A 147 0.67 -0.75 -11.75
CA LEU A 147 -0.79 -0.93 -11.82
C LEU A 147 -1.49 0.31 -12.38
N LEU A 148 -1.08 1.51 -11.97
CA LEU A 148 -1.62 2.76 -12.53
C LEU A 148 -1.30 2.92 -14.02
N ILE A 149 -0.06 2.64 -14.41
CA ILE A 149 0.37 2.72 -15.81
C ILE A 149 -0.45 1.76 -16.67
N ASP A 150 -0.62 0.52 -16.21
CA ASP A 150 -1.41 -0.50 -16.89
C ASP A 150 -2.88 -0.07 -17.07
N MET A 151 -3.50 0.49 -16.03
CA MET A 151 -4.89 0.98 -16.07
C MET A 151 -5.11 2.22 -16.94
N ILE A 152 -4.09 3.06 -17.10
CA ILE A 152 -4.17 4.26 -17.93
C ILE A 152 -3.91 3.90 -19.40
N TRP A 153 -2.85 3.15 -19.65
CA TRP A 153 -2.42 2.82 -21.01
C TRP A 153 -3.27 1.72 -21.65
N LYS A 154 -3.71 0.72 -20.86
CA LYS A 154 -4.53 -0.44 -21.28
C LYS A 154 -4.00 -1.09 -22.56
N PRO A 155 -2.84 -1.77 -22.50
CA PRO A 155 -2.25 -2.42 -23.66
C PRO A 155 -3.24 -3.36 -24.37
N GLY A 156 -3.48 -3.10 -25.67
CA GLY A 156 -4.32 -3.96 -26.51
C GLY A 156 -5.83 -3.80 -26.32
N ALA A 157 -6.27 -2.73 -25.66
CA ALA A 157 -7.67 -2.27 -25.65
C ALA A 157 -7.98 -1.33 -26.81
#